data_AF-A0A098EPJ1-F1
#
_entry.id   AF-A0A098EPJ1-F1
#
_cell.length_a   1.000
_cell.length_b   1.000
_cell.length_c   1.000
_cell.angle_alpha   90.00
_cell.angle_beta   90.00
_cell.angle_gamma   90.00
#
_symmetry.space_group_name_H-M   'P 1'
#
loop_
_entity.id
_entity.type
_entity.pdbx_description
1 polymer ?
#
loop_
_entity_poly.entity_id
_entity_poly.type
_entity_poly.pdbx_seq_one_letter_code
_entity_poly.pdbx_strand_id
1 'polypeptide(L)'
;MNPLEVQYNGIVLLYGYLQRLFVYGKVKSMLGAVPEKLEIDSLPSLLDKTSEIFQNFDTKNGLSKEQQQELLAILATVKKLVPHTVEKLENPELSDQLATAGAALYAEEYINNGIIHLGMLFNPTIADRFRQHIPHFQNRVNGINLFVDKTANQKSLHSNELAQLESWYADAMKNASNIGADFQSIYKYINTKVK
;
A
#
# COMPACT_ATOMS: atom_id res chain seq x y z
N MET A 1 7.30 20.72 -3.18
CA MET A 1 5.91 20.46 -3.54
C MET A 1 5.05 21.60 -3.04
N ASN A 2 4.08 22.05 -3.83
CA ASN A 2 3.11 23.04 -3.37
C ASN A 2 2.12 22.41 -2.36
N PRO A 3 1.33 23.19 -1.58
CA PRO A 3 0.42 22.63 -0.58
C PRO A 3 -0.59 21.60 -1.10
N LEU A 4 -1.10 21.77 -2.32
CA LEU A 4 -2.05 20.86 -2.96
C LEU A 4 -1.38 19.54 -3.33
N GLU A 5 -0.18 19.61 -3.92
CA GLU A 5 0.64 18.41 -4.20
C GLU A 5 0.93 17.62 -2.92
N VAL A 6 1.21 18.32 -1.81
CA VAL A 6 1.46 17.69 -0.50
C VAL A 6 0.21 16.96 0.00
N GLN A 7 -0.96 17.62 -0.01
CA GLN A 7 -2.20 16.98 0.40
C GLN A 7 -2.52 15.76 -0.47
N TYR A 8 -2.42 15.90 -1.80
CA TYR A 8 -2.66 14.80 -2.75
C TYR A 8 -1.74 13.61 -2.48
N ASN A 9 -0.45 13.88 -2.22
CA ASN A 9 0.51 12.83 -1.87
C ASN A 9 0.15 12.11 -0.56
N GLY A 10 -0.44 12.83 0.41
CA GLY A 10 -0.99 12.23 1.62
C GLY A 10 -2.07 11.18 1.32
N ILE A 11 -2.97 11.45 0.38
CA ILE A 11 -4.02 10.52 -0.06
C ILE A 11 -3.40 9.30 -0.74
N VAL A 12 -2.44 9.52 -1.65
CA VAL A 12 -1.72 8.43 -2.37
C VAL A 12 -1.08 7.46 -1.38
N LEU A 13 -0.35 7.98 -0.39
CA LEU A 13 0.33 7.16 0.60
C LEU A 13 -0.67 6.41 1.50
N LEU A 14 -1.75 7.06 1.93
CA LEU A 14 -2.80 6.41 2.72
C LEU A 14 -3.46 5.27 1.94
N TYR A 15 -3.77 5.50 0.66
CA TYR A 15 -4.33 4.47 -0.22
C TYR A 15 -3.37 3.29 -0.39
N GLY A 16 -2.06 3.54 -0.54
CA GLY A 16 -1.05 2.49 -0.60
C GLY A 16 -1.06 1.59 0.64
N TYR A 17 -1.21 2.16 1.85
CA TYR A 17 -1.33 1.36 3.08
C TYR A 17 -2.66 0.61 3.21
N LEU A 18 -3.76 1.17 2.73
CA LEU A 18 -5.02 0.43 2.65
C LEU A 18 -4.90 -0.77 1.70
N GLN A 19 -4.24 -0.58 0.56
CA GLN A 19 -3.95 -1.66 -0.39
C GLN A 19 -3.04 -2.72 0.22
N ARG A 20 -2.03 -2.33 1.01
CA ARG A 20 -1.22 -3.26 1.81
C ARG A 20 -2.10 -4.16 2.68
N LEU A 21 -3.01 -3.58 3.46
CA LEU A 21 -3.92 -4.33 4.33
C LEU A 21 -4.82 -5.28 3.55
N PHE A 22 -5.43 -4.77 2.47
CA PHE A 22 -6.34 -5.54 1.63
C PHE A 22 -5.64 -6.74 0.98
N VAL A 23 -4.47 -6.52 0.38
CA VAL A 23 -3.70 -7.58 -0.28
C VAL A 23 -3.18 -8.59 0.74
N TYR A 24 -2.70 -8.15 1.90
CA TYR A 24 -2.27 -9.07 2.97
C TYR A 24 -3.42 -10.02 3.34
N GLY A 25 -4.60 -9.48 3.63
CA GLY A 25 -5.79 -10.26 3.96
C GLY A 25 -6.23 -11.20 2.84
N LYS A 26 -6.20 -10.72 1.59
CA LYS A 26 -6.56 -11.51 0.41
C LYS A 26 -5.62 -12.69 0.20
N VAL A 27 -4.30 -12.48 0.23
CA VAL A 27 -3.30 -13.55 0.07
C VAL A 27 -3.47 -14.58 1.18
N LYS A 28 -3.61 -14.12 2.42
CA LYS A 28 -3.85 -14.99 3.58
C LYS A 28 -5.12 -15.83 3.44
N SER A 29 -6.23 -15.22 3.02
CA SER A 29 -7.48 -15.92 2.74
C SER A 29 -7.34 -16.96 1.61
N MET A 30 -6.67 -16.62 0.51
CA MET A 30 -6.43 -17.56 -0.61
C MET A 30 -5.61 -18.78 -0.21
N LEU A 31 -4.74 -18.64 0.79
CA LEU A 31 -3.90 -19.72 1.32
C LEU A 31 -4.52 -20.44 2.53
N GLY A 32 -5.80 -20.18 2.84
CA GLY A 32 -6.52 -20.83 3.93
C GLY A 32 -6.14 -20.35 5.34
N ALA A 33 -5.39 -19.25 5.46
CA ALA A 33 -4.92 -18.69 6.72
C ALA A 33 -5.62 -17.36 6.99
N VAL A 34 -6.88 -17.36 7.45
CA VAL A 34 -7.62 -16.10 7.71
C VAL A 34 -6.97 -15.34 8.88
N PRO A 35 -6.55 -14.07 8.71
CA PRO A 35 -5.92 -13.32 9.77
C PRO A 35 -6.98 -12.81 10.75
N GLU A 36 -7.11 -13.46 11.90
CA GLU A 36 -8.12 -13.14 12.95
C GLU A 36 -8.13 -11.68 13.39
N LYS A 37 -6.98 -10.99 13.29
CA LYS A 37 -6.80 -9.61 13.78
C LYS A 37 -7.13 -8.53 12.74
N LEU A 38 -7.35 -8.89 11.47
CA LEU A 38 -7.68 -7.92 10.44
C LEU A 38 -9.19 -7.92 10.23
N GLU A 39 -9.83 -6.79 10.51
CA GLU A 39 -11.24 -6.51 10.17
C GLU A 39 -11.38 -6.34 8.64
N ILE A 40 -11.06 -7.38 7.87
CA ILE A 40 -10.93 -7.35 6.40
C ILE A 40 -12.22 -6.82 5.76
N ASP A 41 -13.38 -7.17 6.30
CA ASP A 41 -14.69 -6.79 5.76
C ASP A 41 -14.92 -5.27 5.74
N SER A 42 -14.22 -4.52 6.60
CA SER A 42 -14.31 -3.05 6.63
C SER A 42 -13.40 -2.39 5.59
N LEU A 43 -12.35 -3.07 5.12
CA LEU A 43 -11.31 -2.49 4.26
C LEU A 43 -11.84 -2.01 2.89
N PRO A 44 -12.74 -2.72 2.19
CA PRO A 44 -13.30 -2.25 0.91
C PRO A 44 -13.96 -0.88 1.04
N SER A 45 -14.75 -0.65 2.10
CA SER A 45 -15.40 0.65 2.31
C SER A 45 -14.39 1.78 2.54
N LEU A 46 -13.30 1.52 3.26
CA LEU A 46 -12.23 2.52 3.48
C LEU A 46 -11.46 2.82 2.19
N LEU A 47 -11.23 1.80 1.35
CA LEU A 47 -10.64 1.95 0.02
C LEU A 47 -11.54 2.79 -0.89
N ASP A 48 -12.84 2.51 -0.93
CA ASP A 48 -13.82 3.22 -1.75
C ASP A 48 -13.87 4.70 -1.39
N LYS A 49 -13.99 5.02 -0.09
CA LYS A 49 -13.99 6.39 0.42
C LYS A 49 -12.71 7.14 0.08
N THR A 50 -11.55 6.51 0.29
CA THR A 50 -10.26 7.13 -0.03
C THR A 50 -10.12 7.35 -1.54
N SER A 51 -10.60 6.40 -2.36
CA SER A 51 -10.61 6.49 -3.81
C SER A 51 -11.54 7.60 -4.31
N GLU A 52 -12.72 7.76 -3.72
CA GLU A 52 -13.65 8.84 -4.03
C GLU A 52 -13.03 10.21 -3.76
N ILE A 53 -12.37 10.39 -2.62
CA ILE A 53 -11.66 11.63 -2.29
C ILE A 53 -10.48 11.87 -3.23
N PHE A 54 -9.74 10.81 -3.59
CA PHE A 54 -8.64 10.87 -4.56
C PHE A 54 -9.11 11.33 -5.94
N GLN A 55 -10.18 10.74 -6.47
CA GLN A 55 -10.70 11.03 -7.81
C GLN A 55 -11.32 12.43 -7.90
N ASN A 56 -11.93 12.90 -6.81
CA ASN A 56 -12.61 14.20 -6.74
C ASN A 56 -11.78 15.28 -6.04
N PHE A 57 -10.45 15.13 -6.01
CA PHE A 57 -9.58 16.11 -5.37
C PHE A 57 -9.68 17.49 -6.06
N ASP A 58 -9.98 18.54 -5.30
CA ASP A 58 -10.03 19.90 -5.81
C ASP A 58 -8.61 20.44 -6.01
N THR A 59 -8.17 20.54 -7.27
CA THR A 59 -6.84 21.03 -7.63
C THR A 59 -6.64 22.53 -7.44
N LYS A 60 -7.65 23.27 -6.96
CA LYS A 60 -7.57 24.70 -6.62
C LYS A 60 -7.58 24.91 -5.11
N ASN A 61 -8.50 24.25 -4.40
CA ASN A 61 -8.72 24.48 -2.97
C ASN A 61 -8.18 23.36 -2.06
N GLY A 62 -7.88 22.18 -2.63
CA GLY A 62 -7.41 21.02 -1.90
C GLY A 62 -8.52 20.28 -1.17
N LEU A 63 -8.15 19.59 -0.09
CA LEU A 63 -9.11 18.83 0.71
C LEU A 63 -10.04 19.75 1.51
N SER A 64 -11.35 19.48 1.44
CA SER A 64 -12.33 20.07 2.36
C SER A 64 -12.06 19.63 3.81
N LYS A 65 -12.64 20.32 4.79
CA LYS A 65 -12.49 19.95 6.21
C LYS A 65 -13.06 18.56 6.49
N GLU A 66 -14.18 18.24 5.85
CA GLU A 66 -14.86 16.94 5.97
C GLU A 66 -13.99 15.83 5.38
N GLN A 67 -13.41 16.04 4.20
CA GLN A 67 -12.49 15.08 3.58
C GLN A 67 -11.22 14.87 4.42
N GLN A 68 -10.66 15.94 5.01
CA GLN A 68 -9.52 15.83 5.93
C GLN A 68 -9.89 14.98 7.15
N GLN A 69 -11.04 15.25 7.79
CA GLN A 69 -11.50 14.48 8.94
C GLN A 69 -11.71 13.00 8.60
N GLU A 70 -12.32 12.71 7.45
CA GLU A 70 -12.53 11.34 6.99
C GLU A 70 -11.20 10.60 6.73
N LEU A 71 -10.26 11.22 5.99
CA LEU A 71 -8.94 10.62 5.75
C LEU A 71 -8.15 10.41 7.05
N LEU A 72 -8.27 11.30 8.03
CA LEU A 72 -7.61 11.15 9.33
C LEU A 72 -8.22 10.02 10.17
N ALA A 73 -9.54 9.82 10.10
CA ALA A 73 -10.20 8.67 10.72
C ALA A 73 -9.73 7.36 10.08
N ILE A 74 -9.64 7.32 8.75
CA ILE A 74 -9.10 6.18 8.00
C ILE A 74 -7.63 5.92 8.39
N LEU A 75 -6.81 6.97 8.47
CA LEU A 75 -5.41 6.86 8.90
C LEU A 75 -5.28 6.26 10.31
N ALA A 76 -6.17 6.61 11.24
CA ALA A 76 -6.17 6.03 12.58
C ALA A 76 -6.43 4.51 12.55
N THR A 77 -7.40 4.07 11.75
CA THR A 77 -7.67 2.64 11.53
C THR A 77 -6.48 1.93 10.88
N VAL A 78 -5.92 2.50 9.82
CA VAL A 78 -4.74 1.95 9.13
C VAL A 78 -3.55 1.83 10.09
N LYS A 79 -3.32 2.84 10.93
CA LYS A 79 -2.23 2.84 11.91
C LYS A 79 -2.35 1.72 12.94
N LYS A 80 -3.58 1.32 13.30
CA LYS A 80 -3.85 0.18 14.18
C LYS A 80 -3.56 -1.14 13.48
N LEU A 81 -3.94 -1.27 12.21
CA LEU A 81 -3.97 -2.57 11.51
C LEU A 81 -2.66 -2.92 10.79
N VAL A 82 -1.97 -1.96 10.18
CA VAL A 82 -0.78 -2.22 9.35
C VAL A 82 0.34 -2.96 10.10
N PRO A 83 0.61 -2.71 11.40
CA PRO A 83 1.61 -3.48 12.14
C PRO A 83 1.41 -5.00 12.08
N HIS A 84 0.17 -5.48 11.94
CA HIS A 84 -0.13 -6.91 11.81
C HIS A 84 0.37 -7.53 10.49
N THR A 85 0.73 -6.71 9.50
CA THR A 85 1.27 -7.15 8.21
C THR A 85 2.80 -7.28 8.21
N VAL A 86 3.45 -7.00 9.34
CA VAL A 86 4.92 -7.00 9.51
C VAL A 86 5.32 -7.49 10.91
N GLU A 87 4.52 -8.35 11.52
CA GLU A 87 4.87 -8.95 12.81
C GLU A 87 6.15 -9.79 12.65
N LYS A 88 7.12 -9.59 13.53
CA LYS A 88 8.36 -10.38 13.53
C LYS A 88 8.07 -11.77 14.09
N LEU A 89 8.01 -12.76 13.21
CA LEU A 89 7.88 -14.17 13.56
C LEU A 89 9.27 -14.83 13.55
N GLU A 90 9.53 -15.71 14.53
CA GLU A 90 10.80 -16.45 14.59
C GLU A 90 10.94 -17.43 13.41
N ASN A 91 9.83 -18.09 13.04
CA ASN A 91 9.76 -19.03 11.93
C ASN A 91 8.51 -18.73 11.08
N PRO A 92 8.55 -17.72 10.20
CA PRO A 92 7.39 -17.34 9.38
C PRO A 92 7.05 -18.45 8.39
N GLU A 93 5.79 -18.85 8.33
CA GLU A 93 5.32 -19.81 7.34
C GLU A 93 5.38 -19.22 5.93
N LEU A 94 5.36 -20.06 4.90
CA LEU A 94 5.30 -19.61 3.50
C LEU A 94 4.11 -18.65 3.27
N SER A 95 2.98 -18.88 3.94
CA SER A 95 1.80 -18.03 3.87
C SER A 95 2.03 -16.62 4.45
N ASP A 96 2.80 -16.50 5.53
CA ASP A 96 3.19 -15.22 6.14
C ASP A 96 4.11 -14.44 5.22
N GLN A 97 5.11 -15.12 4.66
CA GLN A 97 6.09 -14.52 3.77
C GLN A 97 5.43 -14.00 2.49
N LEU A 98 4.57 -14.81 1.85
CA LEU A 98 3.82 -14.43 0.65
C LEU A 98 2.89 -13.24 0.91
N ALA A 99 2.16 -13.26 2.02
CA ALA A 99 1.25 -12.18 2.36
C ALA A 99 1.98 -10.87 2.66
N THR A 100 3.07 -10.93 3.43
CA THR A 100 3.88 -9.76 3.80
C THR A 100 4.57 -9.15 2.58
N ALA A 101 5.22 -9.99 1.76
CA ALA A 101 5.88 -9.55 0.54
C ALA A 101 4.85 -9.00 -0.45
N GLY A 102 3.78 -9.75 -0.75
CA GLY A 102 2.74 -9.32 -1.69
C GLY A 102 2.11 -8.00 -1.29
N ALA A 103 1.75 -7.83 -0.02
CA ALA A 103 1.20 -6.59 0.51
C ALA A 103 2.14 -5.40 0.29
N ALA A 104 3.44 -5.56 0.52
CA ALA A 104 4.43 -4.50 0.28
C ALA A 104 4.55 -4.17 -1.21
N LEU A 105 4.67 -5.18 -2.07
CA LEU A 105 4.85 -5.02 -3.52
C LEU A 105 3.67 -4.29 -4.17
N TYR A 106 2.44 -4.68 -3.83
CA TYR A 106 1.25 -4.01 -4.33
C TYR A 106 1.17 -2.57 -3.82
N ALA A 107 1.45 -2.32 -2.54
CA ALA A 107 1.47 -0.96 -2.00
C ALA A 107 2.45 -0.06 -2.75
N GLU A 108 3.65 -0.56 -3.04
CA GLU A 108 4.66 0.16 -3.84
C GLU A 108 4.17 0.48 -5.26
N GLU A 109 3.53 -0.49 -5.94
CA GLU A 109 2.94 -0.27 -7.27
C GLU A 109 1.84 0.80 -7.23
N TYR A 110 0.92 0.71 -6.26
CA TYR A 110 -0.16 1.69 -6.11
C TYR A 110 0.38 3.09 -5.81
N ILE A 111 1.39 3.20 -4.96
CA ILE A 111 2.04 4.48 -4.67
C ILE A 111 2.70 5.04 -5.94
N ASN A 112 3.41 4.22 -6.71
CA ASN A 112 3.99 4.63 -7.99
C ASN A 112 2.92 5.20 -8.93
N ASN A 113 1.81 4.48 -9.11
CA ASN A 113 0.71 4.90 -9.97
C ASN A 113 0.01 6.17 -9.48
N GLY A 114 -0.11 6.33 -8.15
CA GLY A 114 -0.62 7.55 -7.52
C GLY A 114 0.31 8.75 -7.73
N ILE A 115 1.63 8.56 -7.68
CA ILE A 115 2.62 9.60 -7.96
C ILE A 115 2.60 10.00 -9.44
N ILE A 116 2.37 9.05 -10.36
CA ILE A 116 2.16 9.36 -11.78
C ILE A 116 0.94 10.28 -11.94
N HIS A 117 -0.18 9.97 -11.29
CA HIS A 117 -1.39 10.80 -11.31
C HIS A 117 -1.13 12.19 -10.71
N LEU A 118 -0.43 12.27 -9.58
CA LEU A 118 0.02 13.54 -9.00
C LEU A 118 0.83 14.35 -10.02
N GLY A 119 1.79 13.71 -10.70
CA GLY A 119 2.57 14.36 -11.75
C GLY A 119 1.71 14.84 -12.93
N MET A 120 0.71 14.08 -13.34
CA MET A 120 -0.21 14.50 -14.41
C MET A 120 -1.01 15.75 -14.03
N LEU A 121 -1.37 15.91 -12.76
CA LEU A 121 -2.14 17.06 -12.27
C LEU A 121 -1.27 18.30 -12.02
N PHE A 122 -0.04 18.13 -11.53
CA PHE A 122 0.76 19.25 -11.01
C PHE A 122 2.14 19.41 -11.66
N ASN A 123 2.76 18.32 -12.14
CA ASN A 123 4.13 18.36 -12.66
C ASN A 123 4.41 17.20 -13.65
N PRO A 124 4.27 17.42 -14.97
CA PRO A 124 4.43 16.36 -15.98
C PRO A 124 5.78 15.65 -15.94
N THR A 125 6.86 16.34 -15.58
CA THR A 125 8.20 15.74 -15.43
C THR A 125 8.24 14.68 -14.33
N ILE A 126 7.48 14.86 -13.25
CA ILE A 126 7.32 13.84 -12.21
C ILE A 126 6.60 12.62 -12.79
N ALA A 127 5.52 12.81 -13.54
CA ALA A 127 4.78 11.71 -14.15
C ALA A 127 5.66 10.88 -15.07
N ASP A 128 6.43 11.52 -15.96
CA ASP A 128 7.29 10.83 -16.92
C ASP A 128 8.40 10.03 -16.24
N ARG A 129 9.01 10.58 -15.19
CA ARG A 129 10.01 9.86 -14.40
C ARG A 129 9.43 8.59 -13.78
N PHE A 130 8.26 8.67 -13.14
CA PHE A 130 7.67 7.51 -12.47
C PHE A 130 7.03 6.50 -13.44
N ARG A 131 6.61 6.93 -14.65
CA ARG A 131 6.17 6.00 -15.71
C ARG A 131 7.27 5.01 -16.13
N GLN A 132 8.54 5.44 -16.11
CA GLN A 132 9.67 4.55 -16.41
C GLN A 132 9.78 3.38 -15.42
N HIS A 133 9.20 3.51 -14.22
CA HIS A 133 9.25 2.48 -13.19
C HIS A 133 8.08 1.47 -13.29
N ILE A 134 7.08 1.70 -14.15
CA ILE A 134 5.92 0.81 -14.30
C ILE A 134 6.34 -0.65 -14.53
N PRO A 135 7.24 -0.97 -15.49
CA PRO A 135 7.61 -2.37 -15.75
C PRO A 135 8.24 -3.05 -14.52
N HIS A 136 9.00 -2.31 -13.72
CA HIS A 136 9.62 -2.84 -12.50
C HIS A 136 8.56 -3.30 -11.48
N PHE A 137 7.58 -2.44 -11.18
CA PHE A 137 6.53 -2.77 -10.21
C PHE A 137 5.61 -3.88 -10.71
N GLN A 138 5.17 -3.81 -11.98
CA GLN A 138 4.33 -4.83 -12.59
C GLN A 138 5.01 -6.20 -12.59
N ASN A 139 6.31 -6.27 -12.90
CA ASN A 139 7.05 -7.55 -12.87
C ASN A 139 7.08 -8.17 -11.47
N ARG A 140 7.26 -7.36 -10.41
CA ARG A 140 7.26 -7.84 -9.03
C ARG A 140 5.88 -8.31 -8.58
N VAL A 141 4.83 -7.54 -8.92
CA VAL A 141 3.44 -7.91 -8.63
C VAL A 141 3.02 -9.19 -9.39
N ASN A 142 3.40 -9.32 -10.65
CA ASN A 142 3.16 -10.55 -11.42
C ASN A 142 3.91 -11.75 -10.83
N GLY A 143 5.15 -11.55 -10.39
CA GLY A 143 5.95 -12.59 -9.74
C GLY A 143 5.31 -13.11 -8.45
N ILE A 144 4.89 -12.20 -7.56
CA ILE A 144 4.25 -12.62 -6.30
C ILE A 144 2.88 -13.26 -6.55
N ASN A 145 2.11 -12.78 -7.53
CA ASN A 145 0.84 -13.41 -7.93
C ASN A 145 1.05 -14.86 -8.38
N LEU A 146 2.09 -15.12 -9.19
CA LEU A 146 2.44 -16.48 -9.60
C LEU A 146 2.77 -17.36 -8.40
N PHE A 147 3.51 -16.85 -7.42
CA PHE A 147 3.90 -17.63 -6.24
C PHE A 147 2.70 -17.96 -5.34
N VAL A 148 1.80 -16.99 -5.14
CA VAL A 148 0.56 -17.19 -4.41
C VAL A 148 -0.34 -18.20 -5.12
N ASP A 149 -0.52 -18.08 -6.44
CA ASP A 149 -1.31 -19.03 -7.23
C ASP A 149 -0.75 -20.46 -7.17
N LYS A 150 0.56 -20.64 -7.35
CA LYS A 150 1.21 -21.95 -7.19
C LYS A 150 0.94 -22.55 -5.82
N THR A 151 1.14 -21.76 -4.77
CA THR A 151 0.96 -22.22 -3.38
C THR A 151 -0.49 -22.57 -3.08
N ALA A 152 -1.45 -21.75 -3.53
CA ALA A 152 -2.89 -22.02 -3.39
C ALA A 152 -3.31 -23.32 -4.10
N ASN A 153 -2.65 -23.64 -5.22
CA ASN A 153 -2.83 -24.90 -5.96
C ASN A 153 -1.94 -26.04 -5.44
N GLN A 154 -1.39 -25.94 -4.22
CA GLN A 154 -0.55 -26.95 -3.57
C GLN A 154 0.71 -27.33 -4.35
N LYS A 155 1.20 -26.45 -5.21
CA LYS A 155 2.47 -26.62 -5.94
C LYS A 155 3.60 -25.95 -5.15
N SER A 156 4.71 -26.65 -5.01
CA SER A 156 5.92 -26.09 -4.40
C SER A 156 6.55 -25.03 -5.29
N LEU A 157 7.11 -24.00 -4.65
CA LEU A 157 7.98 -23.03 -5.32
C LEU A 157 9.36 -23.65 -5.58
N HIS A 158 9.95 -23.31 -6.72
CA HIS A 158 11.32 -23.69 -7.03
C HIS A 158 12.33 -22.91 -6.15
N SER A 159 13.56 -23.40 -6.02
CA SER A 159 14.58 -22.79 -5.15
C SER A 159 14.89 -21.32 -5.50
N ASN A 160 14.85 -20.95 -6.79
CA ASN A 160 15.03 -19.56 -7.23
C ASN A 160 13.81 -18.69 -6.86
N GLU A 161 12.60 -19.24 -6.89
CA GLU A 161 11.38 -18.54 -6.49
C GLU A 161 11.35 -18.31 -4.97
N LEU A 162 11.77 -19.31 -4.20
CA LEU A 162 11.95 -19.19 -2.75
C LEU A 162 12.97 -18.12 -2.39
N ALA A 163 14.15 -18.13 -3.02
CA ALA A 163 15.17 -17.10 -2.79
C ALA A 163 14.67 -15.70 -3.15
N GLN A 164 13.88 -15.56 -4.23
CA GLN A 164 13.29 -14.28 -4.62
C GLN A 164 12.24 -13.80 -3.59
N LEU A 165 11.40 -14.71 -3.11
CA LEU A 165 10.42 -14.43 -2.06
C LEU A 165 11.10 -14.02 -0.75
N GLU A 166 12.14 -14.74 -0.33
CA GLU A 166 12.92 -14.42 0.87
C GLU A 166 13.51 -13.01 0.78
N SER A 167 14.06 -12.63 -0.39
CA SER A 167 14.56 -11.27 -0.61
C SER A 167 13.45 -10.22 -0.46
N TRP A 168 12.29 -10.43 -1.09
CA TRP A 168 11.17 -9.47 -0.99
C TRP A 168 10.59 -9.39 0.42
N TYR A 169 10.49 -10.52 1.12
CA TYR A 169 10.05 -10.57 2.51
C TYR A 169 11.04 -9.82 3.42
N ALA A 170 12.34 -10.07 3.27
CA ALA A 170 13.38 -9.39 4.04
C ALA A 170 13.34 -7.87 3.82
N ASP A 171 13.17 -7.42 2.58
CA ASP A 171 13.02 -6.00 2.26
C ASP A 171 11.78 -5.39 2.90
N ALA A 172 10.63 -6.08 2.84
CA ALA A 172 9.39 -5.63 3.47
C ALA A 172 9.55 -5.50 5.00
N MET A 173 10.21 -6.47 5.64
CA MET A 173 10.47 -6.47 7.08
C MET A 173 11.49 -5.40 7.49
N LYS A 174 12.50 -5.15 6.66
CA LYS A 174 13.48 -4.06 6.87
C LYS A 174 12.80 -2.70 6.82
N ASN A 175 11.89 -2.50 5.86
CA ASN A 175 11.18 -1.25 5.68
C ASN A 175 10.07 -1.02 6.74
N ALA A 176 9.70 -2.05 7.51
CA ALA A 176 8.68 -1.95 8.56
C ALA A 176 9.01 -0.89 9.62
N SER A 177 10.30 -0.61 9.87
CA SER A 177 10.72 0.45 10.81
C SER A 177 10.29 1.86 10.39
N ASN A 178 10.02 2.08 9.10
CA ASN A 178 9.67 3.38 8.55
C ASN A 178 8.17 3.68 8.61
N ILE A 179 7.33 2.64 8.75
CA ILE A 179 5.85 2.75 8.73
C ILE A 179 5.35 3.80 9.74
N GLY A 180 5.94 3.83 10.94
CA GLY A 180 5.58 4.80 11.96
C GLY A 180 5.85 6.25 11.52
N ALA A 181 6.97 6.50 10.84
CA ALA A 181 7.31 7.81 10.29
C ALA A 181 6.44 8.18 9.09
N ASP A 182 6.08 7.20 8.26
CA ASP A 182 5.19 7.40 7.12
C ASP A 182 3.80 7.86 7.59
N PHE A 183 3.24 7.28 8.65
CA PHE A 183 1.97 7.75 9.23
C PHE A 183 2.03 9.19 9.74
N GLN A 184 3.18 9.60 10.30
CA GLN A 184 3.36 11.00 10.71
C GLN A 184 3.42 11.93 9.50
N SER A 185 4.06 11.49 8.41
CA SER A 185 4.10 12.24 7.16
C SER A 185 2.71 12.36 6.54
N ILE A 186 1.95 11.26 6.45
CA ILE A 186 0.57 11.27 5.93
C ILE A 186 -0.31 12.22 6.75
N TYR A 187 -0.23 12.16 8.08
CA TYR A 187 -0.97 13.07 8.95
C TYR A 187 -0.65 14.54 8.64
N LYS A 188 0.64 14.88 8.52
CA LYS A 188 1.08 16.24 8.18
C LYS A 188 0.62 16.67 6.78
N TYR A 189 0.67 15.75 5.82
CA TYR A 189 0.30 16.01 4.44
C TYR A 189 -1.18 16.33 4.30
N ILE A 190 -2.05 15.51 4.89
CA ILE A 190 -3.51 15.74 4.91
C ILE A 190 -3.85 17.09 5.56
N ASN A 191 -3.17 17.45 6.65
CA ASN A 191 -3.40 18.71 7.39
C ASN A 191 -2.66 19.94 6.81
N THR A 192 -1.98 19.80 5.67
CA THR A 192 -1.26 20.93 5.07
C THR A 192 -2.24 22.03 4.66
N LYS A 193 -1.96 23.28 5.03
CA LYS A 193 -2.84 24.40 4.72
C LYS A 193 -2.63 24.88 3.29
N VAL A 194 -3.69 24.87 2.49
CA VAL A 194 -3.77 25.58 1.21
C VAL A 194 -4.09 27.05 1.52
N LYS A 195 -3.31 27.98 0.97
CA LYS A 195 -3.48 29.42 1.15
C LYS A 195 -4.31 30.01 0.04
#